data_AF-A0A812UTZ6-F1
#
_entry.id   AF-A0A812UTZ6-F1
#
_cell.length_a   1.000
_cell.length_b   1.000
_cell.length_c   1.000
_cell.angle_alpha   90.00
_cell.angle_beta   90.00
_cell.angle_gamma   90.00
#
_symmetry.space_group_name_H-M   'P 1'
#
loop_
_entity.id
_entity.type
_entity.pdbx_description
1 polymer ?
#
loop_
_entity_poly.entity_id
_entity_poly.type
_entity_poly.pdbx_seq_one_letter_code
_entity_poly.pdbx_strand_id
1 'polypeptide(L)'
;MNLARQLSKIDGRDSSQVELVFDVLKNSPFLMEFYLNDVVFPVVLRHADSKLSANGQDLGGEVLCSNRLGFSGTPNDLLPLALGKCQYARGDDAKMLTTLSDPLVVDVALVDDGWSARTLLSLVATHEPPFNALIDVGALITGLSNEQVARALLEFGLPYEAVVFLDPGGEPWLLRRGRTLAVKLSNCTLPLSRRFVFYDQVHTTGIDIRHPPTACAALTLGKDSTLRDFAQGAYRLRGIGRGQKLKVLLTPEVSARMDEEVVIPAMDKGPSSPSDLPLPSTPRRSTSTGEVQTNTAEVSMLHRVCAWLVVRQSLAEQTQRHLLSRQAVQYQGRRCGFDAMSRAQSQGADRLEPGLLDLFRERVDYTVEAAPPGQEAADDRRTLERLAKDLTPWLDDDGKKAAGRSFKVRLWQVWCAVAVLAPAWPNEDINVPPEDVTPQGSIQDWLKSAGQQGAWIDGVWRPQSIP
;
A
#
# COMPACT_ATOMS: atom_id res chain seq x y z
N MET A 1 -24.59 42.82 -9.49
CA MET A 1 -25.86 42.81 -8.74
C MET A 1 -27.12 42.99 -9.61
N ASN A 2 -27.06 43.58 -10.82
CA ASN A 2 -28.27 43.87 -11.62
C ASN A 2 -28.69 42.77 -12.63
N LEU A 3 -27.75 41.97 -13.15
CA LEU A 3 -28.04 40.92 -14.16
C LEU A 3 -28.89 39.76 -13.59
N ALA A 4 -28.57 39.30 -12.38
CA ALA A 4 -29.28 38.21 -11.70
C ALA A 4 -30.77 38.53 -11.45
N ARG A 5 -31.11 39.82 -11.30
CA ARG A 5 -32.47 40.30 -11.05
C ARG A 5 -33.33 40.41 -12.34
N GLN A 6 -32.70 40.33 -13.51
CA GLN A 6 -33.38 40.28 -14.81
C GLN A 6 -33.64 38.84 -15.27
N LEU A 7 -32.73 37.91 -14.98
CA LEU A 7 -32.91 36.49 -15.24
C LEU A 7 -34.10 35.88 -14.48
N SER A 8 -34.43 36.39 -13.28
CA SER A 8 -35.58 35.95 -12.49
C SER A 8 -36.95 36.29 -13.11
N LYS A 9 -36.99 37.02 -14.23
CA LYS A 9 -38.22 37.34 -14.97
C LYS A 9 -38.52 36.36 -16.11
N ILE A 10 -37.57 35.48 -16.41
CA ILE A 10 -37.72 34.44 -17.44
C ILE A 10 -38.51 33.30 -16.80
N ASP A 11 -39.69 32.97 -17.35
CA ASP A 11 -40.42 31.77 -16.93
C ASP A 11 -39.89 30.56 -17.69
N GLY A 12 -39.23 29.63 -17.00
CA GLY A 12 -38.71 28.40 -17.60
C GLY A 12 -39.78 27.44 -18.13
N ARG A 13 -41.07 27.73 -17.93
CA ARG A 13 -42.20 26.96 -18.48
C ARG A 13 -42.79 27.58 -19.75
N ASP A 14 -42.40 28.81 -20.10
CA ASP A 14 -42.82 29.49 -21.33
C ASP A 14 -41.83 29.16 -22.46
N SER A 15 -42.25 28.29 -23.39
CA SER A 15 -41.43 27.82 -24.49
C SER A 15 -40.87 28.95 -25.36
N SER A 16 -41.63 30.02 -25.58
CA SER A 16 -41.20 31.15 -26.42
C SER A 16 -40.09 31.97 -25.75
N GLN A 17 -40.14 32.13 -24.43
CA GLN A 17 -39.06 32.78 -23.69
C GLN A 17 -37.80 31.91 -23.62
N VAL A 18 -37.97 30.60 -23.43
CA VAL A 18 -36.85 29.65 -23.41
C VAL A 18 -36.14 29.59 -24.77
N GLU A 19 -36.88 29.61 -25.89
CA GLU A 19 -36.30 29.67 -27.24
C GLU A 19 -35.43 30.92 -27.45
N LEU A 20 -35.91 32.10 -27.02
CA LEU A 20 -35.13 33.34 -27.13
C LEU A 20 -33.84 33.29 -26.31
N VAL A 21 -33.90 32.72 -25.11
CA VAL A 21 -32.72 32.53 -24.26
C VAL A 21 -31.75 31.55 -24.89
N PHE A 22 -32.27 30.45 -25.45
CA PHE A 22 -31.46 29.47 -26.17
C PHE A 22 -30.78 30.08 -27.38
N ASP A 23 -31.47 30.88 -28.19
CA ASP A 23 -30.88 31.51 -29.37
C ASP A 23 -29.71 32.44 -29.04
N VAL A 24 -29.78 33.13 -27.91
CA VAL A 24 -28.70 34.01 -27.42
C VAL A 24 -27.54 33.20 -26.82
N LEU A 25 -27.84 32.13 -26.08
CA LEU A 25 -26.85 31.42 -25.28
C LEU A 25 -26.30 30.13 -25.90
N LYS A 26 -26.90 29.58 -26.95
CA LYS A 26 -26.54 28.27 -27.53
C LYS A 26 -25.07 28.14 -27.94
N ASN A 27 -24.44 29.26 -28.32
CA ASN A 27 -23.02 29.31 -28.69
C ASN A 27 -22.12 29.80 -27.54
N SER A 28 -22.66 30.01 -26.34
CA SER A 28 -21.90 30.42 -25.16
C SER A 28 -21.04 29.25 -24.65
N PRO A 29 -19.72 29.41 -24.54
CA PRO A 29 -18.84 28.37 -23.99
C PRO A 29 -19.28 27.88 -22.61
N PHE A 30 -19.77 28.79 -21.75
CA PHE A 30 -20.23 28.45 -20.40
C PHE A 30 -21.52 27.61 -20.38
N LEU A 31 -22.46 27.89 -21.29
CA LEU A 31 -23.68 27.08 -21.39
C LEU A 31 -23.35 25.69 -21.96
N MET A 32 -22.48 25.64 -22.96
CA MET A 32 -22.00 24.38 -23.53
C MET A 32 -21.27 23.54 -22.46
N GLU A 33 -20.38 24.16 -21.67
CA GLU A 33 -19.68 23.51 -20.58
C GLU A 33 -20.65 22.95 -19.51
N PHE A 34 -21.59 23.77 -19.02
CA PHE A 34 -22.60 23.31 -18.06
C PHE A 34 -23.46 22.18 -18.63
N TYR A 35 -23.98 22.34 -19.85
CA TYR A 35 -24.83 21.33 -20.46
C TYR A 35 -24.07 20.00 -20.65
N LEU A 36 -22.82 20.06 -21.07
CA LEU A 36 -21.98 18.87 -21.19
C LEU A 36 -21.68 18.25 -19.82
N ASN A 37 -21.20 19.01 -18.84
CA ASN A 37 -20.73 18.49 -17.55
C ASN A 37 -21.85 18.06 -16.60
N ASP A 38 -22.97 18.77 -16.57
CA ASP A 38 -24.03 18.57 -15.58
C ASP A 38 -25.24 17.79 -16.13
N VAL A 39 -25.44 17.77 -17.45
CA VAL A 39 -26.59 17.10 -18.07
C VAL A 39 -26.16 15.89 -18.92
N VAL A 40 -25.31 16.09 -19.92
CA VAL A 40 -24.97 15.04 -20.89
C VAL A 40 -24.00 14.02 -20.32
N PHE A 41 -22.83 14.43 -19.83
CA PHE A 41 -21.78 13.53 -19.36
C PHE A 41 -22.22 12.63 -18.20
N PRO A 42 -22.97 13.08 -17.18
CA PRO A 42 -23.42 12.19 -16.12
C PRO A 42 -24.32 11.07 -16.63
N VAL A 43 -25.08 11.29 -17.72
CA VAL A 43 -25.91 10.26 -18.34
C VAL A 43 -25.05 9.36 -19.24
N VAL A 44 -24.29 9.95 -20.16
CA VAL A 44 -23.58 9.19 -21.21
C VAL A 44 -22.33 8.47 -20.69
N LEU A 45 -21.53 9.10 -19.82
CA LEU A 45 -20.30 8.49 -19.28
C LEU A 45 -20.57 7.35 -18.30
N ARG A 46 -21.79 7.20 -17.77
CA ARG A 46 -22.19 6.03 -16.98
C ARG A 46 -22.36 4.77 -17.83
N HIS A 47 -22.68 4.93 -19.11
CA HIS A 47 -22.96 3.82 -20.04
C HIS A 47 -21.87 3.64 -21.10
N ALA A 48 -20.74 4.34 -20.97
CA ALA A 48 -19.63 4.17 -21.88
C ALA A 48 -18.89 2.86 -21.57
N ASP A 49 -18.83 1.97 -22.57
CA ASP A 49 -18.11 0.70 -22.47
C ASP A 49 -16.59 0.88 -22.32
N SER A 50 -16.07 2.06 -22.64
CA SER A 50 -14.66 2.41 -22.44
C SER A 50 -14.48 3.88 -22.07
N LYS A 51 -13.39 4.18 -21.35
CA LYS A 51 -13.00 5.54 -20.95
C LYS A 51 -11.52 5.76 -21.18
N LEU A 52 -11.15 7.01 -21.44
CA LEU A 52 -9.75 7.40 -21.36
C LEU A 52 -9.29 7.30 -19.90
N SER A 53 -8.17 6.63 -19.69
CA SER A 53 -7.59 6.41 -18.36
C SER A 53 -6.10 6.75 -18.36
N ALA A 54 -5.61 7.09 -17.17
CA ALA A 54 -4.20 7.10 -16.84
C ALA A 54 -3.94 6.04 -15.76
N ASN A 55 -2.73 5.51 -15.72
CA ASN A 55 -2.28 4.55 -14.72
C ASN A 55 -1.09 5.11 -13.91
N GLY A 56 -0.62 4.36 -12.91
CA GLY A 56 0.47 4.81 -12.03
C GLY A 56 1.79 5.11 -12.75
N GLN A 57 2.04 4.46 -13.89
CA GLN A 57 3.23 4.69 -14.70
C GLN A 57 3.12 5.96 -15.54
N ASP A 58 1.92 6.36 -15.94
CA ASP A 58 1.71 7.64 -16.63
C ASP A 58 2.07 8.83 -15.72
N LEU A 59 1.75 8.73 -14.41
CA LEU A 59 2.10 9.74 -13.40
C LEU A 59 3.61 9.77 -13.10
N GLY A 60 4.24 8.60 -12.97
CA GLY A 60 5.69 8.49 -12.74
C GLY A 60 6.53 8.62 -14.01
N GLY A 61 5.89 8.69 -15.17
CA GLY A 61 6.48 8.76 -16.48
C GLY A 61 6.61 10.18 -17.01
N GLU A 62 7.26 10.30 -18.16
CA GLU A 62 7.55 11.59 -18.82
C GLU A 62 6.38 12.15 -19.61
N VAL A 63 5.36 11.33 -19.88
CA VAL A 63 4.17 11.68 -20.67
C VAL A 63 3.39 12.84 -20.04
N LEU A 64 3.21 12.82 -18.72
CA LEU A 64 2.46 13.88 -18.01
C LEU A 64 3.38 14.96 -17.44
N CYS A 65 4.53 14.57 -16.86
CA CYS A 65 5.43 15.47 -16.15
C CYS A 65 6.89 15.21 -16.53
N SER A 66 7.56 16.21 -17.11
CA SER A 66 8.97 16.13 -17.48
C SER A 66 9.91 16.09 -16.27
N ASN A 67 9.60 16.85 -15.22
CA ASN A 67 10.34 16.87 -13.96
C ASN A 67 9.54 16.15 -12.87
N ARG A 68 10.16 15.17 -12.20
CA ARG A 68 9.52 14.31 -11.20
C ARG A 68 10.41 14.19 -9.98
N LEU A 69 9.87 14.54 -8.82
CA LEU A 69 10.49 14.37 -7.51
C LEU A 69 9.46 13.74 -6.59
N GLY A 70 9.86 12.71 -5.86
CA GLY A 70 8.97 11.97 -4.98
C GLY A 70 9.65 11.68 -3.65
N PHE A 71 8.84 11.67 -2.59
CA PHE A 71 9.22 11.16 -1.28
C PHE A 71 8.22 10.07 -0.90
N SER A 72 8.72 8.91 -0.49
CA SER A 72 7.89 7.82 0.03
C SER A 72 8.11 7.71 1.53
N GLY A 73 7.02 7.69 2.30
CA GLY A 73 7.03 7.30 3.71
C GLY A 73 6.88 5.79 3.93
N THR A 74 6.96 4.98 2.87
CA THR A 74 6.84 3.51 2.93
C THR A 74 8.12 2.88 2.38
N PRO A 75 8.74 1.93 3.09
CA PRO A 75 10.02 1.35 2.70
C PRO A 75 9.82 0.23 1.66
N ASN A 76 9.40 0.60 0.45
CA ASN A 76 9.34 -0.35 -0.65
C ASN A 76 9.73 0.25 -2.00
N ASP A 77 10.15 -0.65 -2.89
CA ASP A 77 10.58 -0.32 -4.26
C ASP A 77 9.43 -0.41 -5.27
N LEU A 78 8.18 -0.21 -4.82
CA LEU A 78 7.00 -0.18 -5.68
C LEU A 78 6.86 1.17 -6.40
N LEU A 79 7.75 1.42 -7.36
CA LEU A 79 7.76 2.66 -8.12
C LEU A 79 7.77 2.42 -9.64
N PRO A 80 7.14 3.32 -10.41
CA PRO A 80 7.34 3.42 -11.85
C PRO A 80 8.82 3.37 -12.24
N LEU A 81 9.15 2.60 -13.28
CA LEU A 81 10.55 2.38 -13.70
C LEU A 81 11.26 3.69 -14.06
N ALA A 82 10.50 4.66 -14.60
CA ALA A 82 10.99 5.97 -14.99
C ALA A 82 11.39 6.88 -13.81
N LEU A 83 11.03 6.53 -12.57
CA LEU A 83 11.45 7.24 -11.35
C LEU A 83 12.81 6.74 -10.81
N GLY A 84 13.35 5.66 -11.37
CA GLY A 84 14.66 5.12 -10.97
C GLY A 84 14.58 4.23 -9.72
N LYS A 85 15.53 4.39 -8.79
CA LYS A 85 15.60 3.62 -7.54
C LYS A 85 15.33 4.53 -6.35
N CYS A 86 14.60 4.03 -5.35
CA CYS A 86 14.45 4.72 -4.09
C CYS A 86 15.80 4.84 -3.37
N GLN A 87 16.05 6.02 -2.82
CA GLN A 87 17.18 6.26 -1.93
C GLN A 87 16.68 6.12 -0.51
N TYR A 88 17.07 5.01 0.15
CA TYR A 88 16.66 4.73 1.51
C TYR A 88 17.51 5.52 2.50
N ALA A 89 16.83 6.06 3.51
CA ALA A 89 17.51 6.60 4.68
C ALA A 89 18.14 5.44 5.47
N ARG A 90 19.46 5.51 5.65
CA ARG A 90 20.22 4.41 6.26
C ARG A 90 19.80 4.20 7.71
N GLY A 91 19.31 2.99 8.00
CA GLY A 91 19.02 2.54 9.36
C GLY A 91 17.60 2.81 9.86
N ASP A 92 16.76 3.49 9.08
CA ASP A 92 15.38 3.80 9.49
C ASP A 92 14.53 2.53 9.67
N ASP A 93 14.59 1.58 8.73
CA ASP A 93 13.85 0.32 8.81
C ASP A 93 14.31 -0.54 9.99
N ALA A 94 15.63 -0.60 10.22
CA ALA A 94 16.20 -1.33 11.35
C ALA A 94 15.72 -0.73 12.66
N LYS A 95 15.76 0.61 12.80
CA LYS A 95 15.27 1.32 13.98
C LYS A 95 13.78 1.10 14.21
N MET A 96 12.99 1.11 13.14
CA MET A 96 11.56 0.83 13.19
C MET A 96 11.30 -0.58 13.72
N LEU A 97 11.91 -1.60 13.11
CA LEU A 97 11.77 -2.99 13.50
C LEU A 97 12.26 -3.22 14.94
N THR A 98 13.44 -2.73 15.30
CA THR A 98 13.96 -2.84 16.68
C THR A 98 13.01 -2.26 17.70
N THR A 99 12.37 -1.12 17.41
CA THR A 99 11.41 -0.49 18.34
C THR A 99 10.13 -1.31 18.45
N LEU A 100 9.60 -1.81 17.33
CA LEU A 100 8.34 -2.54 17.29
C LEU A 100 8.46 -3.99 17.78
N SER A 101 9.67 -4.56 17.78
CA SER A 101 9.97 -5.91 18.29
C SER A 101 10.54 -5.91 19.71
N ASP A 102 10.71 -4.75 20.35
CA ASP A 102 11.22 -4.67 21.72
C ASP A 102 10.10 -4.97 22.73
N PRO A 103 10.20 -6.05 23.54
CA PRO A 103 9.19 -6.40 24.54
C PRO A 103 9.05 -5.38 25.68
N LEU A 104 10.00 -4.45 25.85
CA LEU A 104 9.87 -3.34 26.79
C LEU A 104 8.97 -2.21 26.26
N VAL A 105 8.76 -2.17 24.94
CA VAL A 105 7.99 -1.14 24.22
C VAL A 105 6.64 -1.67 23.77
N VAL A 106 6.62 -2.89 23.23
CA VAL A 106 5.42 -3.54 22.69
C VAL A 106 5.14 -4.83 23.45
N ASP A 107 3.90 -4.99 23.90
CA ASP A 107 3.39 -6.22 24.50
C ASP A 107 2.30 -6.83 23.59
N VAL A 108 2.04 -8.12 23.71
CA VAL A 108 0.97 -8.81 22.94
C VAL A 108 0.02 -9.48 23.93
N ALA A 109 -1.27 -9.19 23.80
CA ALA A 109 -2.33 -9.86 24.54
C ALA A 109 -3.28 -10.56 23.57
N LEU A 110 -3.58 -11.83 23.88
CA LEU A 110 -4.62 -12.58 23.19
C LEU A 110 -5.99 -12.07 23.63
N VAL A 111 -6.89 -11.93 22.68
CA VAL A 111 -8.31 -11.67 22.91
C VAL A 111 -9.01 -13.02 23.04
N ASP A 112 -9.96 -13.11 23.96
CA ASP A 112 -10.73 -14.34 24.20
C ASP A 112 -11.58 -14.75 23.00
N ASP A 113 -11.90 -16.05 22.94
CA ASP A 113 -12.85 -16.59 21.96
C ASP A 113 -14.24 -15.94 22.07
N GLY A 114 -14.95 -15.89 20.94
CA GLY A 114 -16.29 -15.28 20.89
C GLY A 114 -16.29 -13.76 21.06
N TRP A 115 -15.16 -13.11 20.78
CA TRP A 115 -15.04 -11.66 20.82
C TRP A 115 -16.00 -10.98 19.82
N SER A 116 -16.29 -9.71 20.09
CA SER A 116 -17.03 -8.80 19.22
C SER A 116 -16.44 -7.41 19.34
N ALA A 117 -16.78 -6.51 18.41
CA ALA A 117 -16.38 -5.11 18.52
C ALA A 117 -16.74 -4.51 19.91
N ARG A 118 -17.90 -4.84 20.47
CA ARG A 118 -18.32 -4.31 21.78
C ARG A 118 -17.51 -4.91 22.94
N THR A 119 -17.22 -6.20 22.93
CA THR A 119 -16.40 -6.81 24.00
C THR A 119 -14.95 -6.32 23.92
N LEU A 120 -14.43 -6.07 22.72
CA LEU A 120 -13.11 -5.47 22.53
C LEU A 120 -13.06 -4.02 23.06
N LEU A 121 -14.09 -3.22 22.80
CA LEU A 121 -14.20 -1.87 23.38
C LEU A 121 -14.30 -1.92 24.92
N SER A 122 -15.05 -2.88 25.46
CA SER A 122 -15.12 -3.10 26.91
C SER A 122 -13.75 -3.46 27.48
N LEU A 123 -13.04 -4.41 26.86
CA LEU A 123 -11.69 -4.81 27.26
C LEU A 123 -10.74 -3.62 27.30
N VAL A 124 -10.74 -2.78 26.28
CA VAL A 124 -9.93 -1.56 26.20
C VAL A 124 -10.32 -0.56 27.28
N ALA A 125 -11.63 -0.35 27.49
CA ALA A 125 -12.14 0.62 28.46
C ALA A 125 -11.81 0.26 29.91
N THR A 126 -11.71 -1.04 30.24
CA THR A 126 -11.52 -1.54 31.60
C THR A 126 -10.12 -2.10 31.86
N HIS A 127 -9.18 -1.98 30.91
CA HIS A 127 -7.83 -2.50 31.07
C HIS A 127 -7.06 -1.76 32.18
N GLU A 128 -6.28 -2.49 32.97
CA GLU A 128 -5.38 -1.93 33.99
C GLU A 128 -3.92 -2.32 33.67
N PRO A 129 -2.99 -1.36 33.54
CA PRO A 129 -3.19 0.09 33.60
C PRO A 129 -3.99 0.62 32.40
N PRO A 130 -4.70 1.76 32.54
CA PRO A 130 -5.55 2.28 31.48
C PRO A 130 -4.78 2.68 30.22
N PHE A 131 -5.33 2.35 29.06
CA PHE A 131 -4.82 2.81 27.78
C PHE A 131 -5.18 4.27 27.53
N ASN A 132 -4.32 5.00 26.83
CA ASN A 132 -4.55 6.36 26.36
C ASN A 132 -5.14 6.41 24.95
N ALA A 133 -5.01 5.33 24.18
CA ALA A 133 -5.56 5.26 22.83
C ALA A 133 -5.93 3.84 22.41
N LEU A 134 -6.86 3.76 21.46
CA LEU A 134 -7.18 2.57 20.68
C LEU A 134 -6.89 2.87 19.21
N ILE A 135 -6.06 2.06 18.58
CA ILE A 135 -5.63 2.19 17.18
C ILE A 135 -6.14 0.97 16.43
N ASP A 136 -7.25 1.12 15.72
CA ASP A 136 -7.91 0.01 15.03
C ASP A 136 -7.31 -0.26 13.64
N VAL A 137 -6.05 -0.69 13.60
CA VAL A 137 -5.37 -1.05 12.34
C VAL A 137 -6.05 -2.26 11.68
N GLY A 138 -6.56 -3.20 12.47
CA GLY A 138 -7.21 -4.41 11.98
C GLY A 138 -8.63 -4.22 11.44
N ALA A 139 -9.21 -3.02 11.52
CA ALA A 139 -10.62 -2.76 11.22
C ALA A 139 -11.58 -3.72 11.97
N LEU A 140 -11.28 -4.01 13.24
CA LEU A 140 -12.06 -4.94 14.07
C LEU A 140 -13.30 -4.28 14.67
N ILE A 141 -13.31 -2.94 14.79
CA ILE A 141 -14.45 -2.18 15.33
C ILE A 141 -15.45 -1.87 14.21
N THR A 142 -16.19 -2.90 13.80
CA THR A 142 -17.19 -2.80 12.72
C THR A 142 -18.58 -2.45 13.25
N GLY A 143 -19.41 -1.86 12.37
CA GLY A 143 -20.83 -1.58 12.67
C GLY A 143 -21.07 -0.39 13.60
N LEU A 144 -20.04 0.39 13.93
CA LEU A 144 -20.13 1.60 14.75
C LEU A 144 -19.47 2.76 14.02
N SER A 145 -20.08 3.95 14.09
CA SER A 145 -19.39 5.18 13.72
C SER A 145 -18.35 5.56 14.79
N ASN A 146 -17.36 6.37 14.42
CA ASN A 146 -16.31 6.80 15.34
C ASN A 146 -16.87 7.53 16.58
N GLU A 147 -17.96 8.29 16.44
CA GLU A 147 -18.66 8.88 17.58
C GLU A 147 -19.34 7.83 18.46
N GLN A 148 -19.96 6.80 17.85
CA GLN A 148 -20.57 5.70 18.60
C GLN A 148 -19.52 4.89 19.38
N VAL A 149 -18.33 4.69 18.81
CA VAL A 149 -17.18 4.08 19.50
C VAL A 149 -16.77 4.93 20.70
N ALA A 150 -16.59 6.23 20.50
CA ALA A 150 -16.25 7.17 21.57
C ALA A 150 -17.27 7.12 22.73
N ARG A 151 -18.56 7.05 22.39
CA ARG A 151 -19.66 6.93 23.37
C ARG A 151 -19.61 5.60 24.11
N ALA A 152 -19.48 4.49 23.38
CA ALA A 152 -19.43 3.15 23.95
C ALA A 152 -18.25 2.99 24.92
N LEU A 153 -17.06 3.48 24.56
CA LEU A 153 -15.89 3.46 25.45
C LEU A 153 -16.18 4.18 26.78
N LEU A 154 -16.78 5.37 26.72
CA LEU A 154 -17.15 6.11 27.93
C LEU A 154 -18.19 5.33 28.77
N GLU A 155 -19.18 4.71 28.14
CA GLU A 155 -20.21 3.90 28.79
C GLU A 155 -19.65 2.63 29.44
N PHE A 156 -18.65 1.99 28.83
CA PHE A 156 -17.98 0.80 29.38
C PHE A 156 -17.03 1.09 30.55
N GLY A 157 -16.89 2.35 30.98
CA GLY A 157 -16.14 2.71 32.18
C GLY A 157 -14.73 3.25 31.93
N LEU A 158 -14.41 3.62 30.69
CA LEU A 158 -13.12 4.21 30.32
C LEU A 158 -12.74 5.38 31.26
N PRO A 159 -11.59 5.37 31.98
CA PRO A 159 -11.30 6.29 33.09
C PRO A 159 -10.82 7.69 32.64
N TYR A 160 -11.35 8.20 31.53
CA TYR A 160 -11.04 9.53 30.98
C TYR A 160 -12.30 10.41 30.94
N GLU A 161 -12.09 11.73 30.89
CA GLU A 161 -13.19 12.70 30.82
C GLU A 161 -13.78 12.81 29.41
N ALA A 162 -13.02 12.43 28.39
CA ALA A 162 -13.41 12.56 27.01
C ALA A 162 -12.66 11.61 26.08
N VAL A 163 -13.31 11.26 24.97
CA VAL A 163 -12.70 10.51 23.86
C VAL A 163 -12.59 11.41 22.64
N VAL A 164 -11.41 11.46 22.06
CA VAL A 164 -11.11 12.08 20.77
C VAL A 164 -11.32 11.04 19.68
N PHE A 165 -11.96 11.43 18.59
CA PHE A 165 -12.16 10.59 17.40
C PHE A 165 -12.10 11.45 16.14
N LEU A 166 -12.03 10.82 14.97
CA LEU A 166 -11.98 11.50 13.67
C LEU A 166 -13.35 11.40 12.99
N ASP A 167 -13.85 12.50 12.46
CA ASP A 167 -15.08 12.47 11.65
C ASP A 167 -14.81 11.90 10.24
N PRO A 168 -15.84 11.68 9.40
CA PRO A 168 -15.63 11.17 8.05
C PRO A 168 -14.76 12.06 7.13
N GLY A 169 -14.56 13.33 7.49
CA GLY A 169 -13.68 14.26 6.78
C GLY A 169 -12.25 14.27 7.33
N GLY A 170 -11.95 13.46 8.35
CA GLY A 170 -10.66 13.45 9.03
C GLY A 170 -10.45 14.61 10.00
N GLU A 171 -11.47 15.38 10.35
CA GLU A 171 -11.35 16.42 11.38
C GLU A 171 -11.41 15.78 12.78
N PRO A 172 -10.55 16.17 13.73
CA PRO A 172 -10.62 15.65 15.09
C PRO A 172 -11.73 16.31 15.92
N TRP A 173 -12.58 15.44 16.48
CA TRP A 173 -13.67 15.76 17.39
C TRP A 173 -13.46 15.12 18.76
N LEU A 174 -14.19 15.63 19.75
CA LEU A 174 -14.10 15.23 21.14
C LEU A 174 -15.51 15.03 21.70
N LEU A 175 -15.79 13.84 22.22
CA LEU A 175 -16.99 13.57 23.01
C LEU A 175 -16.63 13.53 24.50
N ARG A 176 -17.23 14.44 25.28
CA ARG A 176 -17.08 14.47 26.74
C ARG A 176 -18.08 13.53 27.43
N ARG A 177 -17.65 12.91 28.52
CA ARG A 177 -18.50 12.13 29.41
C ARG A 177 -19.73 12.93 29.86
N GLY A 178 -20.91 12.31 29.78
CA GLY A 178 -22.19 12.93 30.14
C GLY A 178 -22.69 14.01 29.16
N ARG A 179 -22.01 14.22 28.02
CA ARG A 179 -22.50 15.12 26.95
C ARG A 179 -23.05 14.32 25.78
N THR A 180 -24.08 14.87 25.14
CA THR A 180 -24.71 14.27 23.96
C THR A 180 -23.98 14.62 22.68
N LEU A 181 -23.51 15.87 22.56
CA LEU A 181 -22.86 16.40 21.37
C LEU A 181 -21.34 16.43 21.50
N ALA A 182 -20.65 15.98 20.45
CA ALA A 182 -19.21 16.17 20.30
C ALA A 182 -18.89 17.61 19.90
N VAL A 183 -17.65 18.05 20.16
CA VAL A 183 -17.12 19.36 19.75
C VAL A 183 -15.78 19.18 19.05
N LYS A 184 -15.40 20.13 18.18
CA LYS A 184 -14.07 20.14 17.54
C LYS A 184 -12.95 20.13 18.59
N LEU A 185 -11.91 19.32 18.36
CA LEU A 185 -10.78 19.20 19.27
C LEU A 185 -10.05 20.53 19.48
N SER A 186 -10.03 21.40 18.47
CA SER A 186 -9.47 22.76 18.54
C SER A 186 -10.11 23.64 19.62
N ASN A 187 -11.37 23.37 19.97
CA ASN A 187 -12.10 24.09 21.02
C ASN A 187 -11.94 23.44 22.40
N CYS A 188 -11.13 22.37 22.53
CA CYS A 188 -10.98 21.62 23.77
C CYS A 188 -9.83 22.16 24.64
N THR A 189 -10.15 22.50 25.89
CA THR A 189 -9.19 22.95 26.91
C THR A 189 -8.71 21.83 27.85
N LEU A 190 -9.16 20.58 27.68
CA LEU A 190 -8.74 19.48 28.57
C LEU A 190 -7.23 19.22 28.43
N PRO A 191 -6.49 18.89 29.49
CA PRO A 191 -5.13 18.39 29.33
C PRO A 191 -5.11 17.02 28.62
N LEU A 192 -3.98 16.66 28.00
CA LEU A 192 -3.81 15.38 27.30
C LEU A 192 -4.07 14.16 28.21
N SER A 193 -3.74 14.27 29.49
CA SER A 193 -3.94 13.21 30.49
C SER A 193 -5.40 12.88 30.78
N ARG A 194 -6.35 13.75 30.39
CA ARG A 194 -7.80 13.55 30.61
C ARG A 194 -8.53 13.12 29.34
N ARG A 195 -7.79 12.83 28.27
CA ARG A 195 -8.31 12.47 26.95
C ARG A 195 -7.87 11.05 26.62
N PHE A 196 -8.78 10.30 26.02
CA PHE A 196 -8.49 9.07 25.29
C PHE A 196 -8.60 9.34 23.80
N VAL A 197 -7.88 8.62 22.94
CA VAL A 197 -7.98 8.80 21.48
C VAL A 197 -8.34 7.49 20.79
N PHE A 198 -9.34 7.54 19.92
CA PHE A 198 -9.68 6.44 19.03
C PHE A 198 -9.25 6.79 17.59
N TYR A 199 -8.47 5.91 16.98
CA TYR A 199 -8.15 5.93 15.55
C TYR A 199 -8.83 4.74 14.88
N ASP A 200 -9.67 4.99 13.88
CA ASP A 200 -10.18 3.95 13.00
C ASP A 200 -9.13 3.58 11.94
N GLN A 201 -9.41 2.54 11.15
CA GLN A 201 -8.48 2.06 10.12
C GLN A 201 -8.16 3.13 9.06
N VAL A 202 -9.18 3.82 8.55
CA VAL A 202 -9.04 4.80 7.45
C VAL A 202 -8.19 5.99 7.88
N HIS A 203 -8.36 6.45 9.12
CA HIS A 203 -7.67 7.62 9.64
C HIS A 203 -6.47 7.28 10.53
N THR A 204 -5.86 6.11 10.31
CA THR A 204 -4.49 5.80 10.75
C THR A 204 -3.42 6.57 9.95
N THR A 205 -3.81 7.43 8.99
CA THR A 205 -2.92 8.27 8.18
C THR A 205 -3.24 9.78 8.31
N GLY A 206 -2.26 10.66 8.09
CA GLY A 206 -2.52 12.10 7.85
C GLY A 206 -2.72 13.06 9.04
N ILE A 207 -3.19 12.63 10.23
CA ILE A 207 -3.54 13.57 11.33
C ILE A 207 -2.65 13.39 12.57
N ASP A 208 -2.17 14.50 13.14
CA ASP A 208 -1.30 14.52 14.32
C ASP A 208 -2.08 14.89 15.60
N ILE A 209 -2.35 13.90 16.45
CA ILE A 209 -2.99 14.09 17.77
C ILE A 209 -1.94 13.78 18.84
N ARG A 210 -1.71 14.75 19.72
CA ARG A 210 -0.69 14.64 20.78
C ARG A 210 -1.15 13.70 21.91
N HIS A 211 -0.19 12.93 22.43
CA HIS A 211 -0.38 11.99 23.55
C HIS A 211 0.51 12.36 24.75
N PRO A 212 0.17 11.91 25.98
CA PRO A 212 1.10 11.99 27.12
C PRO A 212 2.45 11.30 26.85
N PRO A 213 3.57 11.75 27.45
CA PRO A 213 4.90 11.15 27.23
C PRO A 213 5.02 9.67 27.65
N THR A 214 4.16 9.20 28.55
CA THR A 214 4.13 7.83 29.05
C THR A 214 2.90 7.07 28.55
N ALA A 215 2.31 7.51 27.43
CA ALA A 215 1.09 6.94 26.91
C ALA A 215 1.24 5.45 26.53
N CYS A 216 0.22 4.65 26.83
CA CYS A 216 0.10 3.28 26.36
C CYS A 216 -1.11 3.17 25.44
N ALA A 217 -0.95 2.62 24.23
CA ALA A 217 -2.09 2.39 23.32
C ALA A 217 -2.38 0.91 23.15
N ALA A 218 -3.66 0.58 22.99
CA ALA A 218 -4.09 -0.68 22.42
C ALA A 218 -4.09 -0.58 20.89
N LEU A 219 -3.57 -1.59 20.20
CA LEU A 219 -3.59 -1.66 18.74
C LEU A 219 -4.13 -3.02 18.30
N THR A 220 -5.09 -3.02 17.37
CA THR A 220 -5.67 -4.24 16.82
C THR A 220 -4.93 -4.66 15.55
N LEU A 221 -4.86 -5.95 15.27
CA LEU A 221 -4.41 -6.47 13.98
C LEU A 221 -5.53 -7.30 13.34
N GLY A 222 -5.63 -7.23 12.02
CA GLY A 222 -6.54 -8.03 11.21
C GLY A 222 -5.77 -8.99 10.32
N LYS A 223 -6.47 -9.95 9.71
CA LYS A 223 -5.87 -10.99 8.84
C LYS A 223 -5.05 -10.44 7.66
N ASP A 224 -5.35 -9.22 7.22
CA ASP A 224 -4.71 -8.57 6.08
C ASP A 224 -3.73 -7.46 6.51
N SER A 225 -3.50 -7.30 7.82
CA SER A 225 -2.55 -6.32 8.32
C SER A 225 -1.12 -6.64 7.87
N THR A 226 -0.40 -5.60 7.47
CA THR A 226 1.00 -5.67 7.06
C THR A 226 1.91 -4.99 8.09
N LEU A 227 3.24 -5.21 7.98
CA LEU A 227 4.20 -4.48 8.80
C LEU A 227 4.05 -2.96 8.65
N ARG A 228 3.74 -2.49 7.44
CA ARG A 228 3.49 -1.07 7.19
C ARG A 228 2.30 -0.57 7.99
N ASP A 229 1.18 -1.29 7.99
CA ASP A 229 -0.03 -0.87 8.71
C ASP A 229 0.22 -0.84 10.23
N PHE A 230 0.90 -1.87 10.73
CA PHE A 230 1.31 -1.94 12.13
C PHE A 230 2.21 -0.76 12.52
N ALA A 231 3.24 -0.47 11.72
CA ALA A 231 4.14 0.64 11.97
C ALA A 231 3.40 1.99 11.89
N GLN A 232 2.61 2.23 10.83
CA GLN A 232 1.86 3.48 10.68
C GLN A 232 0.89 3.74 11.82
N GLY A 233 0.23 2.69 12.31
CA GLY A 233 -0.59 2.74 13.52
C GLY A 233 0.23 3.05 14.77
N ALA A 234 1.25 2.24 15.06
CA ALA A 234 2.09 2.38 16.25
C ALA A 234 2.74 3.78 16.37
N TYR A 235 3.24 4.32 15.26
CA TYR A 235 3.89 5.63 15.22
C TYR A 235 2.91 6.82 15.31
N ARG A 236 1.59 6.60 15.44
CA ARG A 236 0.62 7.66 15.84
C ARG A 236 0.90 8.21 17.23
N LEU A 237 1.52 7.41 18.09
CA LEU A 237 1.96 7.83 19.41
C LEU A 237 3.06 8.91 19.35
N ARG A 238 3.88 8.90 18.28
CA ARG A 238 5.08 9.76 18.03
C ARG A 238 6.25 9.56 18.98
N GLY A 239 6.02 9.12 20.20
CA GLY A 239 7.02 8.82 21.23
C GLY A 239 7.13 7.33 21.60
N ILE A 240 6.67 6.42 20.73
CA ILE A 240 6.88 4.98 20.93
C ILE A 240 8.37 4.67 21.03
N GLY A 241 8.76 3.85 22.02
CA GLY A 241 10.17 3.60 22.35
C GLY A 241 10.86 4.73 23.11
N ARG A 242 10.13 5.82 23.43
CA ARG A 242 10.60 6.98 24.22
C ARG A 242 9.62 7.29 25.35
N GLY A 243 9.33 6.28 26.16
CA GLY A 243 8.38 6.37 27.28
C GLY A 243 6.97 5.90 26.94
N GLN A 244 6.54 6.04 25.67
CA GLN A 244 5.26 5.51 25.22
C GLN A 244 5.38 4.05 24.78
N LYS A 245 4.30 3.30 24.99
CA LYS A 245 4.23 1.86 24.81
C LYS A 245 2.99 1.44 24.02
N LEU A 246 3.00 0.20 23.56
CA LEU A 246 1.93 -0.38 22.77
C LEU A 246 1.55 -1.75 23.34
N LYS A 247 0.27 -2.07 23.34
CA LYS A 247 -0.23 -3.43 23.51
C LYS A 247 -1.00 -3.86 22.27
N VAL A 248 -0.51 -4.88 21.60
CA VAL A 248 -1.18 -5.50 20.45
C VAL A 248 -2.26 -6.43 20.98
N LEU A 249 -3.50 -6.20 20.57
CA LEU A 249 -4.65 -7.07 20.84
C LEU A 249 -4.81 -8.04 19.68
N LEU A 250 -4.49 -9.30 19.92
CA LEU A 250 -4.46 -10.33 18.91
C LEU A 250 -5.68 -11.25 19.05
N THR A 251 -6.52 -11.26 18.02
CA THR A 251 -7.69 -12.14 17.97
C THR A 251 -7.30 -13.60 17.75
N PRO A 252 -8.12 -14.57 18.19
CA PRO A 252 -7.87 -15.99 17.94
C PRO A 252 -7.70 -16.33 16.46
N GLU A 253 -8.47 -15.68 15.59
CA GLU A 253 -8.40 -15.91 14.13
C GLU A 253 -7.06 -15.47 13.55
N VAL A 254 -6.51 -14.33 14.01
CA VAL A 254 -5.19 -13.88 13.58
C VAL A 254 -4.10 -14.76 14.18
N SER A 255 -4.23 -15.17 15.45
CA SER A 255 -3.27 -16.08 16.08
C SER A 255 -3.19 -17.42 15.36
N ALA A 256 -4.34 -18.05 15.07
CA ALA A 256 -4.39 -19.31 14.33
C ALA A 256 -3.77 -19.18 12.93
N ARG A 257 -4.06 -18.07 12.24
CA ARG A 257 -3.48 -17.80 10.93
C ARG A 257 -1.97 -17.59 10.98
N MET A 258 -1.45 -16.94 12.03
CA MET A 258 -0.02 -16.81 12.26
C MET A 258 0.64 -18.18 12.46
N ASP A 259 0.00 -19.08 13.20
CA ASP A 259 0.50 -20.44 13.43
C ASP A 259 0.55 -21.26 12.13
N GLU A 260 -0.40 -21.04 11.21
CA GLU A 260 -0.43 -21.67 9.89
C GLU A 260 0.63 -21.09 8.92
N GLU A 261 0.80 -19.76 8.89
CA GLU A 261 1.63 -19.07 7.91
C GLU A 261 3.11 -18.91 8.35
N VAL A 262 3.40 -18.93 9.66
CA VAL A 262 4.77 -18.78 10.19
C VAL A 262 5.25 -20.10 10.82
N VAL A 263 5.83 -20.96 9.98
CA VAL A 263 6.65 -22.09 10.46
C VAL A 263 8.06 -21.56 10.72
N ILE A 264 8.38 -21.28 11.99
CA ILE A 264 9.77 -21.02 12.40
C ILE A 264 10.48 -22.37 12.46
N PRO A 265 11.47 -22.68 11.60
CA PRO A 265 12.25 -23.89 11.76
C PRO A 265 12.94 -23.81 13.12
N ALA A 266 12.80 -24.86 13.94
CA ALA A 266 13.56 -24.97 15.18
C ALA A 266 15.03 -24.74 14.83
N MET A 267 15.64 -23.70 15.41
CA MET A 267 17.06 -23.42 15.23
C MET A 267 17.88 -24.45 15.98
N ASP A 268 17.92 -25.68 15.46
CA ASP A 268 18.85 -26.70 15.89
C ASP A 268 19.84 -26.93 14.76
N LYS A 269 21.00 -26.26 14.90
CA LYS A 269 22.15 -26.19 13.99
C LYS A 269 21.88 -25.43 12.69
N GLY A 270 22.60 -24.32 12.51
CA GLY A 270 22.60 -23.57 11.25
C GLY A 270 22.99 -24.48 10.07
N PRO A 271 22.42 -24.26 8.87
CA PRO A 271 22.71 -25.12 7.73
C PRO A 271 24.20 -25.03 7.38
N SER A 272 24.90 -26.15 7.46
CA SER A 272 26.29 -26.30 6.98
C SER A 272 26.39 -26.29 5.45
N SER A 273 25.26 -26.37 4.73
CA SER A 273 25.16 -26.32 3.27
C SER A 273 23.73 -25.97 2.82
N PRO A 274 23.51 -25.33 1.65
CA PRO A 274 22.18 -25.01 1.10
C PRO A 274 21.29 -26.22 0.75
N SER A 275 21.77 -27.45 0.94
CA SER A 275 21.12 -28.70 0.54
C SER A 275 20.32 -29.39 1.65
N ASP A 276 20.38 -28.91 2.90
CA ASP A 276 19.88 -29.65 4.08
C ASP A 276 18.47 -29.22 4.56
N LEU A 277 17.68 -28.53 3.73
CA LEU A 277 16.29 -28.18 4.08
C LEU A 277 15.36 -29.40 3.97
N PRO A 278 14.59 -29.77 5.02
CA PRO A 278 13.65 -30.89 4.93
C PRO A 278 12.39 -30.51 4.15
N LEU A 279 11.99 -31.40 3.22
CA LEU A 279 10.72 -31.36 2.49
C LEU A 279 9.53 -31.55 3.47
N PRO A 280 8.46 -30.75 3.41
CA PRO A 280 7.26 -31.00 4.19
C PRO A 280 6.48 -32.18 3.58
N SER A 281 6.29 -33.25 4.35
CA SER A 281 5.36 -34.34 4.02
C SER A 281 4.16 -34.31 4.95
N THR A 282 2.98 -34.44 4.32
CA THR A 282 1.60 -34.75 4.80
C THR A 282 1.30 -34.83 6.32
N PRO A 283 0.07 -34.43 6.74
CA PRO A 283 -0.27 -34.27 8.15
C PRO A 283 -0.22 -35.61 8.90
N ARG A 284 0.77 -35.78 9.77
CA ARG A 284 0.83 -36.92 10.70
C ARG A 284 0.10 -36.57 12.00
N ARG A 285 -0.94 -37.35 12.25
CA ARG A 285 -1.62 -37.51 13.54
C ARG A 285 -0.57 -37.98 14.57
N SER A 286 -0.36 -37.20 15.63
CA SER A 286 0.63 -37.51 16.67
C SER A 286 0.15 -38.67 17.56
N THR A 287 0.92 -39.75 17.60
CA THR A 287 0.94 -40.71 18.72
C THR A 287 2.23 -40.50 19.50
N SER A 288 2.08 -40.41 20.82
CA SER A 288 3.10 -40.25 21.86
C SER A 288 4.29 -41.20 21.74
N THR A 289 5.50 -40.71 22.03
CA THR A 289 6.40 -41.13 23.13
C THR A 289 7.82 -40.58 22.90
N GLY A 290 8.47 -40.06 23.94
CA GLY A 290 9.93 -39.91 23.99
C GLY A 290 10.41 -38.48 24.20
N GLU A 291 10.71 -38.14 25.45
CA GLU A 291 11.35 -36.89 25.87
C GLU A 291 12.75 -36.72 25.26
N VAL A 292 13.00 -35.58 24.64
CA VAL A 292 14.32 -34.97 24.52
C VAL A 292 14.15 -33.50 24.87
N GLN A 293 14.56 -33.11 26.07
CA GLN A 293 14.63 -31.71 26.50
C GLN A 293 15.81 -31.04 25.79
N THR A 294 15.53 -30.34 24.69
CA THR A 294 16.43 -29.30 24.16
C THR A 294 15.87 -27.94 24.58
N ASN A 295 16.62 -27.21 25.41
CA ASN A 295 16.35 -25.81 25.80
C ASN A 295 16.50 -24.89 24.57
N THR A 296 15.54 -24.92 23.66
CA THR A 296 15.37 -23.88 22.64
C THR A 296 14.57 -22.75 23.28
N ALA A 297 15.13 -21.55 23.34
CA ALA A 297 14.40 -20.38 23.83
C ALA A 297 13.20 -20.15 22.91
N GLU A 298 11.99 -20.40 23.41
CA GLU A 298 10.75 -20.18 22.65
C GLU A 298 10.73 -18.74 22.12
N VAL A 299 10.56 -18.60 20.80
CA VAL A 299 10.43 -17.28 20.16
C VAL A 299 9.19 -16.60 20.72
N SER A 300 9.36 -15.47 21.40
CA SER A 300 8.24 -14.75 22.03
C SER A 300 7.13 -14.44 21.03
N MET A 301 5.87 -14.37 21.50
CA MET A 301 4.72 -14.04 20.67
C MET A 301 4.90 -12.75 19.85
N LEU A 302 5.51 -11.71 20.42
CA LEU A 302 5.79 -10.45 19.73
C LEU A 302 6.65 -10.64 18.46
N HIS A 303 7.74 -11.41 18.56
CA HIS A 303 8.60 -11.71 17.42
C HIS A 303 7.86 -12.51 16.36
N ARG A 304 6.95 -13.42 16.76
CA ARG A 304 6.08 -14.16 15.83
C ARG A 304 5.13 -13.22 15.10
N VAL A 305 4.50 -12.27 15.81
CA VAL A 305 3.65 -11.22 15.21
C VAL A 305 4.45 -10.40 14.19
N CYS A 306 5.65 -9.93 14.56
CA CYS A 306 6.49 -9.13 13.66
C CYS A 306 6.91 -9.92 12.41
N ALA A 307 7.32 -11.18 12.57
CA ALA A 307 7.67 -12.05 11.45
C ALA A 307 6.48 -12.29 10.51
N TRP A 308 5.31 -12.57 11.08
CA TRP A 308 4.08 -12.74 10.30
C TRP A 308 3.76 -11.48 9.50
N LEU A 309 3.81 -10.30 10.13
CA LEU A 309 3.53 -9.02 9.46
C LEU A 309 4.51 -8.70 8.32
N VAL A 310 5.78 -9.12 8.44
CA VAL A 310 6.78 -9.01 7.34
C VAL A 310 6.41 -9.92 6.17
N VAL A 311 5.98 -11.16 6.44
CA VAL A 311 5.51 -12.08 5.40
C VAL A 311 4.27 -11.51 4.72
N ARG A 312 3.30 -11.01 5.48
CA ARG A 312 2.09 -10.36 4.96
C ARG A 312 2.42 -9.13 4.12
N GLN A 313 3.35 -8.27 4.56
CA GLN A 313 3.86 -7.15 3.77
C GLN A 313 4.41 -7.63 2.42
N SER A 314 5.24 -8.67 2.43
CA SER A 314 5.85 -9.21 1.21
C SER A 314 4.80 -9.74 0.23
N LEU A 315 3.79 -10.47 0.74
CA LEU A 315 2.68 -10.99 -0.06
C LEU A 315 1.82 -9.85 -0.65
N ALA A 316 1.45 -8.86 0.15
CA ALA A 316 0.69 -7.71 -0.31
C ALA A 316 1.43 -6.92 -1.40
N GLU A 317 2.73 -6.75 -1.24
CA GLU A 317 3.56 -6.09 -2.25
C GLU A 317 3.68 -6.91 -3.53
N GLN A 318 3.63 -8.24 -3.48
CA GLN A 318 3.69 -9.07 -4.68
C GLN A 318 2.52 -8.78 -5.63
N THR A 319 1.30 -8.70 -5.12
CA THR A 319 0.12 -8.33 -5.91
C THR A 319 0.27 -6.94 -6.54
N GLN A 320 0.76 -5.97 -5.76
CA GLN A 320 0.99 -4.61 -6.25
C GLN A 320 2.09 -4.56 -7.32
N ARG A 321 3.18 -5.35 -7.16
CA ARG A 321 4.25 -5.50 -8.17
C ARG A 321 3.70 -6.04 -9.48
N HIS A 322 2.81 -7.03 -9.43
CA HIS A 322 2.23 -7.64 -10.63
C HIS A 322 1.40 -6.61 -11.41
N LEU A 323 0.55 -5.85 -10.72
CA LEU A 323 -0.23 -4.78 -11.33
C LEU A 323 0.66 -3.70 -11.94
N LEU A 324 1.67 -3.24 -11.18
CA LEU A 324 2.61 -2.22 -11.63
C LEU A 324 3.42 -2.67 -12.86
N SER A 325 3.72 -3.97 -12.97
CA SER A 325 4.40 -4.56 -14.13
C SER A 325 3.54 -4.54 -15.38
N ARG A 326 2.24 -4.86 -15.27
CA ARG A 326 1.28 -4.76 -16.38
C ARG A 326 1.18 -3.32 -16.88
N GLN A 327 1.05 -2.39 -15.95
CA GLN A 327 1.03 -0.97 -16.24
C GLN A 327 2.35 -0.50 -16.88
N ALA A 328 3.50 -1.05 -16.48
CA ALA A 328 4.81 -0.68 -17.03
C ALA A 328 4.94 -1.02 -18.52
N VAL A 329 4.45 -2.19 -18.91
CA VAL A 329 4.44 -2.63 -20.32
C VAL A 329 3.46 -1.78 -21.13
N GLN A 330 2.24 -1.56 -20.61
CA GLN A 330 1.24 -0.68 -21.24
C GLN A 330 1.76 0.75 -21.42
N TYR A 331 2.47 1.27 -20.42
CA TYR A 331 3.07 2.60 -20.46
C TYR A 331 4.05 2.77 -21.62
N GLN A 332 4.78 1.73 -22.03
CA GLN A 332 5.66 1.87 -23.20
C GLN A 332 4.89 2.17 -24.48
N GLY A 333 3.75 1.50 -24.68
CA GLY A 333 2.84 1.82 -25.77
C GLY A 333 2.28 3.24 -25.65
N ARG A 334 1.76 3.60 -24.47
CA ARG A 334 1.23 4.95 -24.19
C ARG A 334 2.26 6.05 -24.45
N ARG A 335 3.51 5.87 -23.99
CA ARG A 335 4.62 6.80 -24.23
C ARG A 335 4.89 7.00 -25.72
N CYS A 336 5.11 5.91 -26.45
CA CYS A 336 5.37 5.98 -27.89
C CYS A 336 4.19 6.61 -28.65
N GLY A 337 2.97 6.26 -28.24
CA GLY A 337 1.75 6.80 -28.82
C GLY A 337 1.57 8.30 -28.55
N PHE A 338 1.88 8.75 -27.34
CA PHE A 338 1.90 10.17 -26.98
C PHE A 338 2.94 10.96 -27.77
N ASP A 339 4.14 10.41 -27.94
CA ASP A 339 5.20 11.04 -28.74
C ASP A 339 4.78 11.15 -30.21
N ALA A 340 4.10 10.11 -30.75
CA ALA A 340 3.55 10.14 -32.09
C ALA A 340 2.46 11.20 -32.26
N MET A 341 1.51 11.30 -31.31
CA MET A 341 0.48 12.35 -31.30
C MET A 341 1.11 13.75 -31.23
N SER A 342 2.10 13.94 -30.36
CA SER A 342 2.78 15.22 -30.17
C SER A 342 3.52 15.67 -31.45
N ARG A 343 4.17 14.72 -32.15
CA ARG A 343 4.80 14.99 -33.46
C ARG A 343 3.77 15.33 -34.54
N ALA A 344 2.69 14.56 -34.63
CA ALA A 344 1.62 14.80 -35.60
C ALA A 344 0.99 16.19 -35.40
N GLN A 345 0.72 16.57 -34.15
CA GLN A 345 0.22 17.90 -33.81
C GLN A 345 1.21 19.01 -34.20
N SER A 346 2.49 18.84 -33.88
CA SER A 346 3.54 19.81 -34.24
C SER A 346 3.72 19.96 -35.76
N GLN A 347 3.40 18.93 -36.52
CA GLN A 347 3.43 18.93 -37.99
C GLN A 347 2.12 19.41 -38.64
N GLY A 348 1.10 19.77 -37.84
CA GLY A 348 -0.19 20.22 -38.34
C GLY A 348 -1.01 19.11 -39.00
N ALA A 349 -0.84 17.85 -38.58
CA ALA A 349 -1.62 16.74 -39.11
C ALA A 349 -3.09 16.86 -38.65
N ASP A 350 -4.03 16.86 -39.60
CA ASP A 350 -5.47 16.93 -39.31
C ASP A 350 -6.06 15.61 -38.77
N ARG A 351 -5.33 14.51 -38.88
CA ARG A 351 -5.78 13.17 -38.44
C ARG A 351 -4.66 12.39 -37.78
N LEU A 352 -5.01 11.75 -36.66
CA LEU A 352 -4.15 10.80 -35.96
C LEU A 352 -4.25 9.41 -36.59
N GLU A 353 -3.23 8.59 -36.37
CA GLU A 353 -3.24 7.18 -36.76
C GLU A 353 -4.40 6.43 -36.09
N PRO A 354 -5.21 5.65 -36.83
CA PRO A 354 -6.28 4.86 -36.25
C PRO A 354 -5.76 3.88 -35.19
N GLY A 355 -6.38 3.85 -34.01
CA GLY A 355 -5.99 2.98 -32.90
C GLY A 355 -5.04 3.60 -31.87
N LEU A 356 -4.46 4.78 -32.17
CA LEU A 356 -3.53 5.47 -31.27
C LEU A 356 -4.18 5.89 -29.94
N LEU A 357 -5.45 6.30 -30.00
CA LEU A 357 -6.24 6.63 -28.81
C LEU A 357 -6.63 5.38 -27.99
N ASP A 358 -6.65 4.20 -28.60
CA ASP A 358 -7.04 2.97 -27.91
C ASP A 358 -5.97 2.54 -26.89
N LEU A 359 -4.72 3.00 -27.02
CA LEU A 359 -3.66 2.83 -26.01
C LEU A 359 -4.01 3.45 -24.65
N PHE A 360 -4.89 4.45 -24.65
CA PHE A 360 -5.34 5.19 -23.46
C PHE A 360 -6.76 4.82 -23.05
N ARG A 361 -7.43 3.92 -23.78
CA ARG A 361 -8.78 3.48 -23.44
C ARG A 361 -8.75 2.23 -22.59
N GLU A 362 -9.51 2.25 -21.52
CA GLU A 362 -9.79 1.08 -20.69
C GLU A 362 -11.28 0.77 -20.73
N ARG A 363 -11.60 -0.53 -20.70
CA ARG A 363 -12.98 -1.01 -20.66
C ARG A 363 -13.56 -0.75 -19.27
N VAL A 364 -14.81 -0.31 -19.21
CA VAL A 364 -15.54 -0.03 -17.96
C VAL A 364 -16.78 -0.90 -17.91
N ASP A 365 -16.61 -2.20 -18.19
CA ASP A 365 -17.67 -3.19 -18.04
C ASP A 365 -17.76 -3.65 -16.58
N TYR A 366 -18.96 -3.61 -16.01
CA TYR A 366 -19.24 -4.09 -14.64
C TYR A 366 -19.24 -5.63 -14.53
N THR A 367 -18.73 -6.34 -15.54
CA THR A 367 -18.63 -7.79 -15.56
C THR A 367 -17.43 -8.23 -14.73
N VAL A 368 -17.70 -8.86 -13.60
CA VAL A 368 -16.65 -9.48 -12.78
C VAL A 368 -16.22 -10.79 -13.46
N GLU A 369 -14.98 -10.87 -13.92
CA GLU A 369 -14.40 -12.13 -14.39
C GLU A 369 -14.29 -13.11 -13.21
N ALA A 370 -14.90 -14.29 -13.35
CA ALA A 370 -14.86 -15.34 -12.35
C ALA A 370 -13.57 -16.17 -12.50
N ALA A 371 -12.43 -15.63 -12.05
CA ALA A 371 -11.18 -16.37 -11.97
C ALA A 371 -10.95 -16.96 -10.56
N PRO A 372 -10.55 -18.24 -10.41
CA PRO A 372 -10.22 -18.81 -9.11
C PRO A 372 -8.87 -18.28 -8.56
N PRO A 373 -8.69 -18.18 -7.22
CA PRO A 373 -7.43 -17.76 -6.62
C PRO A 373 -6.31 -18.76 -6.94
N GLY A 374 -5.14 -18.28 -7.38
CA GLY A 374 -3.94 -19.11 -7.62
C GLY A 374 -3.61 -19.42 -9.10
N GLN A 375 -4.49 -19.12 -10.06
CA GLN A 375 -4.14 -19.12 -11.49
C GLN A 375 -3.33 -17.88 -11.92
N GLU A 376 -3.28 -16.86 -11.06
CA GLU A 376 -2.78 -15.52 -11.36
C GLU A 376 -1.31 -15.48 -11.80
N ALA A 377 -0.40 -16.24 -11.18
CA ALA A 377 1.03 -16.12 -11.48
C ALA A 377 1.46 -16.72 -12.83
N ALA A 378 0.86 -17.86 -13.24
CA ALA A 378 1.06 -18.45 -14.56
C ALA A 378 0.35 -17.65 -15.66
N ASP A 379 -0.79 -17.06 -15.31
CA ASP A 379 -1.53 -16.13 -16.17
C ASP A 379 -0.80 -14.80 -16.32
N ASP A 380 -0.06 -14.35 -15.32
CA ASP A 380 0.64 -13.06 -15.31
C ASP A 380 1.77 -12.98 -16.32
N ARG A 381 2.54 -14.07 -16.50
CA ARG A 381 3.57 -14.13 -17.55
C ARG A 381 2.93 -14.11 -18.92
N ARG A 382 1.94 -14.97 -19.16
CA ARG A 382 1.20 -15.04 -20.43
C ARG A 382 0.51 -13.73 -20.76
N THR A 383 -0.02 -13.06 -19.74
CA THR A 383 -0.66 -11.74 -19.84
C THR A 383 0.35 -10.68 -20.25
N LEU A 384 1.55 -10.64 -19.66
CA LEU A 384 2.58 -9.71 -20.13
C LEU A 384 3.08 -10.04 -21.53
N GLU A 385 3.26 -11.31 -21.88
CA GLU A 385 3.67 -11.73 -23.23
C GLU A 385 2.63 -11.30 -24.28
N ARG A 386 1.34 -11.49 -23.97
CA ARG A 386 0.22 -11.04 -24.80
C ARG A 386 0.21 -9.52 -24.93
N LEU A 387 0.28 -8.78 -23.81
CA LEU A 387 0.33 -7.32 -23.82
C LEU A 387 1.52 -6.78 -24.63
N ALA A 388 2.72 -7.35 -24.46
CA ALA A 388 3.89 -6.94 -25.22
C ALA A 388 3.73 -7.20 -26.72
N LYS A 389 3.13 -8.34 -27.09
CA LYS A 389 2.81 -8.66 -28.49
C LYS A 389 1.80 -7.68 -29.08
N ASP A 390 0.72 -7.39 -28.36
CA ASP A 390 -0.34 -6.48 -28.82
C ASP A 390 0.17 -5.04 -28.99
N LEU A 391 1.13 -4.61 -28.16
CA LEU A 391 1.74 -3.29 -28.22
C LEU A 391 2.88 -3.18 -29.24
N THR A 392 3.42 -4.29 -29.74
CA THR A 392 4.58 -4.30 -30.64
C THR A 392 4.44 -3.34 -31.85
N PRO A 393 3.27 -3.20 -32.51
CA PRO A 393 3.09 -2.25 -33.61
C PRO A 393 3.33 -0.79 -33.22
N TRP A 394 3.12 -0.45 -31.95
CA TRP A 394 3.16 0.93 -31.43
C TRP A 394 4.50 1.31 -30.81
N LEU A 395 5.43 0.35 -30.66
CA LEU A 395 6.70 0.58 -29.98
C LEU A 395 7.79 1.03 -30.95
N ASP A 396 8.47 2.13 -30.62
CA ASP A 396 9.76 2.48 -31.19
C ASP A 396 10.87 1.51 -30.68
N ASP A 397 12.08 1.59 -31.23
CA ASP A 397 13.16 0.66 -30.88
C ASP A 397 13.58 0.76 -29.41
N ASP A 398 13.47 1.95 -28.81
CA ASP A 398 13.73 2.15 -27.39
C ASP A 398 12.59 1.60 -26.51
N GLY A 399 11.35 1.69 -26.97
CA GLY A 399 10.16 1.11 -26.38
C GLY A 399 10.21 -0.43 -26.42
N LYS A 400 10.67 -1.02 -27.52
CA LYS A 400 10.90 -2.48 -27.62
C LYS A 400 11.96 -2.94 -26.60
N LYS A 401 13.08 -2.21 -26.49
CA LYS A 401 14.12 -2.50 -25.48
C LYS A 401 13.60 -2.32 -24.05
N ALA A 402 12.82 -1.27 -23.79
CA ALA A 402 12.26 -0.97 -22.48
C ALA A 402 11.19 -2.00 -22.04
N ALA A 403 10.31 -2.41 -22.96
CA ALA A 403 9.36 -3.49 -22.74
C ALA A 403 10.09 -4.82 -22.45
N GLY A 404 11.16 -5.12 -23.20
CA GLY A 404 12.02 -6.27 -22.95
C GLY A 404 12.75 -6.24 -21.60
N ARG A 405 13.22 -5.07 -21.14
CA ARG A 405 13.80 -4.91 -19.79
C ARG A 405 12.75 -5.12 -18.70
N SER A 406 11.57 -4.55 -18.87
CA SER A 406 10.42 -4.73 -17.96
C SER A 406 10.03 -6.20 -17.85
N PHE A 407 10.21 -6.96 -18.94
CA PHE A 407 10.02 -8.41 -18.99
C PHE A 407 11.18 -9.22 -18.35
N LYS A 408 12.45 -8.85 -18.60
CA LYS A 408 13.63 -9.59 -18.10
C LYS A 408 13.91 -9.40 -16.61
N VAL A 409 13.74 -8.18 -16.08
CA VAL A 409 13.81 -7.91 -14.62
C VAL A 409 12.85 -8.82 -13.85
N ARG A 410 11.72 -9.16 -14.49
CA ARG A 410 10.67 -10.03 -13.95
C ARG A 410 11.05 -11.50 -13.88
N LEU A 411 11.72 -12.06 -14.89
CA LEU A 411 12.09 -13.49 -14.87
C LEU A 411 13.05 -13.81 -13.73
N TRP A 412 14.00 -12.91 -13.45
CA TRP A 412 14.96 -13.05 -12.35
C TRP A 412 14.30 -12.83 -10.98
N GLN A 413 13.41 -11.84 -10.84
CA GLN A 413 12.78 -11.51 -9.56
C GLN A 413 11.64 -12.47 -9.17
N VAL A 414 10.87 -12.98 -10.14
CA VAL A 414 9.93 -14.09 -9.92
C VAL A 414 10.70 -15.33 -9.47
N TRP A 415 11.88 -15.58 -10.03
CA TRP A 415 12.79 -16.65 -9.58
C TRP A 415 13.21 -16.47 -8.12
N CYS A 416 13.61 -15.26 -7.70
CA CYS A 416 13.95 -14.97 -6.30
C CYS A 416 12.74 -15.11 -5.35
N ALA A 417 11.54 -14.68 -5.77
CA ALA A 417 10.33 -14.78 -4.95
C ALA A 417 9.84 -16.23 -4.80
N VAL A 418 9.92 -17.04 -5.86
CA VAL A 418 9.63 -18.48 -5.81
C VAL A 418 10.68 -19.22 -4.99
N ALA A 419 11.95 -18.83 -5.06
CA ALA A 419 13.02 -19.42 -4.24
C ALA A 419 12.86 -19.15 -2.74
N VAL A 420 12.16 -18.08 -2.34
CA VAL A 420 11.87 -17.75 -0.94
C VAL A 420 10.59 -18.45 -0.42
N LEU A 421 9.69 -18.91 -1.31
CA LEU A 421 8.36 -19.39 -0.93
C LEU A 421 7.99 -20.83 -1.39
N ALA A 422 8.83 -21.53 -2.15
CA ALA A 422 8.53 -22.90 -2.62
C ALA A 422 9.45 -23.96 -1.96
N PRO A 423 8.90 -24.95 -1.22
CA PRO A 423 9.58 -26.21 -1.01
C PRO A 423 9.36 -27.09 -2.25
N ALA A 424 10.42 -27.24 -3.05
CA ALA A 424 10.58 -28.19 -4.15
C ALA A 424 9.63 -28.09 -5.36
N TRP A 425 10.16 -27.58 -6.47
CA TRP A 425 9.68 -27.90 -7.81
C TRP A 425 10.59 -28.99 -8.40
N PRO A 426 10.06 -30.05 -9.05
CA PRO A 426 10.89 -31.11 -9.60
C PRO A 426 11.75 -30.58 -10.76
N ASN A 427 13.05 -30.88 -10.68
CA ASN A 427 14.00 -30.74 -11.79
C ASN A 427 13.59 -31.69 -12.91
N GLU A 428 12.90 -31.18 -13.93
CA GLU A 428 12.93 -31.78 -15.26
C GLU A 428 13.34 -30.69 -16.26
N ASP A 429 14.53 -30.91 -16.82
CA ASP A 429 15.19 -30.29 -17.97
C ASP A 429 14.50 -29.08 -18.62
N ILE A 430 14.88 -27.87 -18.16
CA ILE A 430 14.72 -26.65 -18.94
C ILE A 430 16.11 -26.11 -19.25
N ASN A 431 16.48 -26.19 -20.53
CA ASN A 431 17.70 -25.63 -21.09
C ASN A 431 17.75 -24.12 -20.82
N VAL A 432 18.60 -23.73 -19.86
CA VAL A 432 18.95 -22.35 -19.54
C VAL A 432 19.75 -21.79 -20.73
N PRO A 433 19.35 -20.68 -21.37
CA PRO A 433 20.24 -20.02 -22.33
C PRO A 433 21.45 -19.46 -21.59
N PRO A 434 22.67 -19.59 -22.15
CA PRO A 434 23.90 -19.28 -21.45
C PRO A 434 23.93 -17.84 -20.94
N GLU A 435 24.47 -17.71 -19.73
CA GLU A 435 24.80 -16.48 -19.04
C GLU A 435 25.60 -15.54 -19.96
N ASP A 436 24.99 -14.45 -20.40
CA ASP A 436 25.70 -13.30 -20.97
C ASP A 436 25.15 -12.02 -20.34
N VAL A 437 25.23 -11.90 -19.01
CA VAL A 437 25.62 -10.69 -18.26
C VAL A 437 26.08 -11.11 -16.85
N THR A 438 27.10 -11.95 -16.76
CA THR A 438 28.02 -11.90 -15.61
C THR A 438 29.21 -11.07 -16.07
N PRO A 439 29.60 -9.99 -15.38
CA PRO A 439 30.91 -9.40 -15.64
C PRO A 439 31.94 -10.45 -15.22
N GLN A 440 32.51 -11.16 -16.19
CA GLN A 440 33.73 -11.93 -15.96
C GLN A 440 34.85 -10.91 -15.74
N GLY A 441 35.06 -10.58 -14.48
CA GLY A 441 36.07 -9.65 -14.03
C GLY A 441 35.96 -9.47 -12.53
N SER A 442 37.08 -9.41 -11.84
CA SER A 442 37.09 -9.12 -10.41
C SER A 442 36.47 -7.73 -10.19
N ILE A 443 35.96 -7.45 -8.97
CA ILE A 443 35.48 -6.11 -8.59
C ILE A 443 36.51 -5.00 -8.93
N GLN A 444 37.81 -5.33 -9.01
CA GLN A 444 38.87 -4.43 -9.42
C GLN A 444 38.80 -4.02 -10.90
N ASP A 445 38.33 -4.90 -11.79
CA ASP A 445 38.22 -4.64 -13.23
C ASP A 445 37.00 -3.75 -13.54
N TRP A 446 35.92 -3.89 -12.77
CA TRP A 446 34.74 -3.03 -12.85
C TRP A 446 35.01 -1.61 -12.32
N LEU A 447 35.78 -1.47 -11.23
CA LEU A 447 36.15 -0.14 -10.70
C LEU A 447 37.13 0.61 -11.62
N LYS A 448 38.02 -0.09 -12.32
CA LYS A 448 38.92 0.50 -13.33
C LYS A 448 38.17 0.95 -14.60
N SER A 449 37.17 0.20 -15.06
CA SER A 449 36.37 0.59 -16.24
C SER A 449 35.43 1.78 -15.96
N ALA A 450 35.08 2.01 -14.69
CA ALA A 450 34.32 3.17 -14.24
C ALA A 450 35.16 4.44 -13.99
N GLY A 451 36.48 4.42 -14.26
CA GLY A 451 37.34 5.61 -14.22
C GLY A 451 37.70 6.13 -12.81
N GLN A 452 37.46 5.34 -11.76
CA GLN A 452 37.74 5.74 -10.37
C GLN A 452 39.17 5.34 -9.97
N GLN A 453 40.01 6.30 -9.59
CA GLN A 453 41.35 6.03 -9.04
C GLN A 453 41.28 5.86 -7.51
N GLY A 454 41.79 4.75 -6.99
CA GLY A 454 41.75 4.40 -5.57
C GLY A 454 42.56 3.14 -5.26
N ALA A 455 42.70 2.80 -3.98
CA ALA A 455 43.43 1.62 -3.51
C ALA A 455 42.66 0.86 -2.44
N TRP A 456 42.86 -0.46 -2.40
CA TRP A 456 42.33 -1.32 -1.33
C TRP A 456 43.28 -1.29 -0.14
N ILE A 457 42.76 -0.92 1.04
CA ILE A 457 43.50 -0.96 2.32
C ILE A 457 42.61 -1.72 3.31
N ASP A 458 43.12 -2.81 3.89
CA ASP A 458 42.43 -3.66 4.86
C ASP A 458 41.05 -4.16 4.40
N GLY A 459 40.92 -4.56 3.13
CA GLY A 459 39.67 -5.12 2.60
C GLY A 459 38.56 -4.09 2.37
N VAL A 460 38.87 -2.79 2.41
CA VAL A 460 37.94 -1.69 2.10
C VAL A 460 38.50 -0.81 0.98
N TRP A 461 37.69 -0.52 -0.04
CA TRP A 461 38.07 0.36 -1.16
C TRP A 461 38.13 1.82 -0.69
N ARG A 462 39.29 2.47 -0.85
CA ARG A 462 39.49 3.89 -0.52
C ARG A 462 39.78 4.68 -1.80
N PRO A 463 38.90 5.60 -2.22
CA PRO A 463 39.18 6.47 -3.37
C PRO A 463 40.35 7.40 -3.05
N GLN A 464 41.26 7.60 -4.00
CA GLN A 464 42.31 8.62 -3.86
C GLN A 464 41.64 9.98 -3.96
N SER A 465 41.73 10.79 -2.90
CA SER A 465 41.39 12.21 -2.98
C SER A 465 42.34 12.88 -3.98
N ILE A 466 41.79 13.41 -5.06
CA ILE A 466 42.51 14.35 -5.93
C ILE A 466 42.67 15.66 -5.13
N PRO A 467 43.86 16.32 -5.12
CA PRO A 467 44.08 17.56 -4.39
C PRO A 467 43.13 18.69 -4.77
#